data_AF-A0A8X6GSA5-F1
#
_entry.id   AF-A0A8X6GSA5-F1
#
_cell.length_a   1.000
_cell.length_b   1.000
_cell.length_c   1.000
_cell.angle_alpha   90.00
_cell.angle_beta   90.00
_cell.angle_gamma   90.00
#
_symmetry.space_group_name_H-M   'P 1'
#
loop_
_entity.id
_entity.type
_entity.pdbx_description
1 polymer ?
#
loop_
_entity_poly.entity_id
_entity_poly.type
_entity_poly.pdbx_seq_one_letter_code
_entity_poly.pdbx_strand_id
1 'polypeptide(L)'
;MPDYLGEDMRKSKEDKDEKEKDVKALDESDIELLKSYGVGQYSKAMKQVEDDIQGILKKVNELTGIKESDTGLAPPALWDLPADKQTLQNEQPLQVARCTKIITTDSDDPKYIINVKQFAKFVVDLADSVAPTDIEEGMRVEVDRNKYQKNSHTSATKDRSQCYDDASGR
;
A
#
# COMPACT_ATOMS: atom_id res chain seq x y z
N MET A 1 -43.05 33.05 -87.72
CA MET A 1 -43.93 32.28 -86.82
C MET A 1 -43.80 32.88 -85.44
N PRO A 2 -44.90 33.30 -84.78
CA PRO A 2 -44.86 33.78 -83.40
C PRO A 2 -44.50 32.64 -82.45
N ASP A 3 -43.61 32.91 -81.49
CA ASP A 3 -43.17 31.96 -80.47
C ASP A 3 -44.19 31.92 -79.32
N TYR A 4 -44.64 30.72 -78.95
CA TYR A 4 -45.73 30.48 -78.00
C TYR A 4 -45.24 29.88 -76.66
N LEU A 5 -43.92 29.83 -76.41
CA LEU A 5 -43.39 29.36 -75.11
C LEU A 5 -43.19 30.53 -74.13
N GLY A 6 -43.75 30.39 -72.92
CA GLY A 6 -43.58 31.32 -71.79
C GLY A 6 -42.19 31.23 -71.14
N GLU A 7 -41.83 32.29 -70.40
CA GLU A 7 -40.53 32.39 -69.70
C GLU A 7 -40.31 31.30 -68.64
N ASP A 8 -41.39 30.74 -68.10
CA ASP A 8 -41.43 29.61 -67.16
C ASP A 8 -41.01 28.26 -67.79
N MET A 9 -41.16 28.13 -69.10
CA MET A 9 -40.83 26.93 -69.86
C MET A 9 -39.43 27.01 -70.52
N ARG A 10 -38.74 28.15 -70.36
CA ARG A 10 -37.34 28.29 -70.75
C ARG A 10 -36.46 28.07 -69.53
N LYS A 11 -35.41 27.26 -69.69
CA LYS A 11 -34.40 27.05 -68.65
C LYS A 11 -33.52 28.29 -68.55
N SER A 12 -34.05 29.35 -67.94
CA SER A 12 -33.25 30.45 -67.42
C SER A 12 -32.41 29.91 -66.27
N LYS A 13 -31.14 30.31 -66.22
CA LYS A 13 -30.32 30.09 -65.04
C LYS A 13 -30.78 31.13 -64.03
N GLU A 14 -31.87 30.83 -63.31
CA GLU A 14 -32.19 31.57 -62.10
C GLU A 14 -31.03 31.35 -61.13
N ASP A 15 -30.35 32.45 -60.79
CA ASP A 15 -29.40 32.48 -59.70
C ASP A 15 -30.12 31.91 -58.47
N LYS A 16 -29.65 30.76 -58.00
CA LYS A 16 -30.01 30.26 -56.69
C LYS A 16 -29.52 31.30 -55.69
N ASP A 17 -30.40 32.22 -55.31
CA ASP A 17 -30.36 32.78 -53.97
C ASP A 17 -30.55 31.58 -53.04
N GLU A 18 -29.40 31.04 -52.60
CA GLU A 18 -29.31 30.20 -51.42
C GLU A 18 -29.88 31.01 -50.27
N LYS A 19 -31.21 30.92 -50.08
CA LYS A 19 -31.81 31.15 -48.78
C LYS A 19 -31.16 30.12 -47.88
N GLU A 20 -30.09 30.54 -47.20
CA GLU A 20 -29.57 29.89 -46.02
C GLU A 20 -30.78 29.51 -45.18
N LYS A 21 -31.10 28.22 -45.15
CA LYS A 21 -32.13 27.70 -44.27
C LYS A 21 -31.58 27.94 -42.88
N ASP A 22 -32.08 28.97 -42.21
CA ASP A 22 -31.80 29.24 -40.81
C ASP A 22 -31.84 27.90 -40.06
N VAL A 23 -30.70 27.53 -39.47
CA VAL A 23 -30.57 26.31 -38.69
C VAL A 23 -31.45 26.50 -37.46
N LYS A 24 -32.69 26.00 -37.55
CA LYS A 24 -33.63 26.06 -36.45
C LYS A 24 -33.07 25.22 -35.30
N ALA A 25 -32.55 25.90 -34.27
CA ALA A 25 -32.07 25.25 -33.06
C ALA A 25 -33.22 24.45 -32.45
N LEU A 26 -32.94 23.20 -32.09
CA LEU A 26 -33.90 22.34 -31.41
C LEU A 26 -34.28 22.99 -30.07
N ASP A 27 -35.58 22.99 -29.77
CA ASP A 27 -36.06 23.47 -28.49
C ASP A 27 -35.75 22.43 -27.37
N GLU A 28 -35.77 22.88 -26.11
CA GLU A 28 -35.44 22.02 -24.94
C GLU A 28 -36.31 20.74 -24.91
N SER A 29 -37.56 20.86 -25.36
CA SER A 29 -38.51 19.74 -25.51
C SER A 29 -38.09 18.75 -26.60
N ASP A 30 -37.67 19.22 -27.76
CA ASP A 30 -37.20 18.38 -28.86
C ASP A 30 -35.93 17.61 -28.46
N ILE A 31 -35.05 18.26 -27.68
CA ILE A 31 -33.83 17.66 -27.14
C ILE A 31 -34.15 16.54 -26.15
N GLU A 32 -35.11 16.73 -25.24
CA GLU A 32 -35.54 15.69 -24.31
C GLU A 32 -36.20 14.50 -25.02
N LEU A 33 -37.02 14.78 -26.03
CA LEU A 33 -37.67 13.76 -26.84
C LEU A 33 -36.62 12.90 -27.57
N LEU A 34 -35.62 13.52 -28.22
CA LEU A 34 -34.50 12.83 -28.86
C LEU A 34 -33.66 12.00 -27.88
N LYS A 35 -33.39 12.53 -26.69
CA LYS A 35 -32.68 11.80 -25.62
C LYS A 35 -33.46 10.57 -25.16
N SER A 36 -34.79 10.60 -25.21
CA SER A 36 -35.64 9.47 -24.83
C SER A 36 -35.76 8.40 -25.93
N TYR A 37 -35.73 8.79 -27.20
CA TYR A 37 -35.96 7.87 -28.33
C TYR A 37 -34.87 6.79 -28.52
N GLY A 38 -33.67 6.99 -27.99
CA GLY A 38 -32.57 6.02 -28.06
C GLY A 38 -32.40 5.15 -26.81
N VAL A 39 -33.18 5.38 -25.75
CA VAL A 39 -32.95 4.77 -24.44
C VAL A 39 -34.01 3.71 -24.16
N GLY A 40 -33.58 2.46 -23.99
CA GLY A 40 -34.48 1.35 -23.64
C GLY A 40 -35.20 1.58 -22.31
N GLN A 41 -36.43 1.06 -22.19
CA GLN A 41 -37.33 1.28 -21.05
C GLN A 41 -36.68 1.03 -19.66
N TYR A 42 -35.70 0.13 -19.59
CA TYR A 42 -35.01 -0.24 -18.34
C TYR A 42 -33.62 0.41 -18.15
N SER A 43 -33.09 1.13 -19.14
CA SER A 43 -31.70 1.64 -19.10
C SER A 43 -31.44 2.58 -17.91
N LYS A 44 -32.44 3.39 -17.51
CA LYS A 44 -32.35 4.27 -16.34
C LYS A 44 -32.24 3.47 -15.03
N ALA A 45 -33.05 2.42 -14.89
CA ALA A 45 -33.02 1.54 -13.72
C ALA A 45 -31.70 0.76 -13.63
N MET A 46 -31.15 0.32 -14.77
CA MET A 46 -29.84 -0.36 -14.80
C MET A 46 -28.72 0.55 -14.32
N LYS A 47 -28.67 1.80 -14.81
CA LYS A 47 -27.66 2.77 -14.37
C LYS A 47 -27.75 3.08 -12.87
N GLN A 48 -28.97 3.26 -12.35
CA GLN A 48 -29.17 3.45 -10.91
C GLN A 48 -28.63 2.27 -10.09
N VAL A 49 -28.91 1.04 -10.51
CA VAL A 49 -28.41 -0.16 -9.82
C VAL A 49 -26.89 -0.27 -9.93
N GLU A 50 -26.28 0.09 -11.06
CA GLU A 50 -24.82 0.13 -11.21
C GLU A 50 -24.17 1.15 -10.26
N ASP A 51 -24.75 2.36 -10.17
CA ASP A 51 -24.28 3.41 -9.26
C ASP A 51 -24.43 2.97 -7.79
N ASP A 52 -25.53 2.31 -7.43
CA ASP A 52 -25.77 1.77 -6.10
C ASP A 52 -24.75 0.67 -5.74
N ILE A 53 -24.45 -0.25 -6.66
CA ILE A 53 -23.43 -1.29 -6.47
C ILE A 53 -22.06 -0.66 -6.20
N GLN A 54 -21.67 0.35 -6.99
CA GLN A 54 -20.42 1.07 -6.77
C GLN A 54 -20.39 1.83 -5.44
N GLY A 55 -21.52 2.42 -5.04
CA GLY A 55 -21.66 3.09 -3.76
C GLY A 55 -21.54 2.14 -2.58
N ILE A 56 -22.18 0.98 -2.64
CA ILE A 56 -22.10 -0.07 -1.61
C ILE A 56 -20.67 -0.62 -1.52
N LEU A 57 -20.02 -0.87 -2.66
CA LEU A 57 -18.63 -1.36 -2.68
C LEU A 57 -17.68 -0.39 -1.96
N LYS A 58 -17.82 0.92 -2.21
CA LYS A 58 -17.03 1.95 -1.50
C LYS A 58 -17.29 1.94 0.00
N LYS A 59 -18.56 1.85 0.43
CA LYS A 59 -18.94 1.77 1.85
C LYS A 59 -18.36 0.52 2.53
N VAL A 60 -18.39 -0.63 1.86
CA VAL A 60 -17.80 -1.88 2.39
C VAL A 60 -16.28 -1.72 2.54
N ASN A 61 -15.60 -1.12 1.56
CA ASN A 61 -14.14 -0.90 1.64
C ASN A 61 -13.74 0.10 2.74
N GLU A 62 -14.58 1.11 3.00
CA GLU A 62 -14.39 2.04 4.12
C GLU A 62 -14.60 1.35 5.48
N LEU A 63 -15.67 0.56 5.63
CA LEU A 63 -15.98 -0.16 6.87
C LEU A 63 -15.00 -1.27 7.19
N THR A 64 -14.54 -1.99 6.17
CA THR A 64 -13.56 -3.07 6.32
C THR A 64 -12.16 -2.54 6.67
N GLY A 65 -11.92 -1.23 6.54
CA GLY A 65 -10.65 -0.62 6.92
C GLY A 65 -9.47 -1.15 6.10
N ILE A 66 -9.72 -1.73 4.92
CA ILE A 66 -8.68 -2.28 4.01
C ILE A 66 -7.77 -1.17 3.47
N LYS A 67 -8.15 0.10 3.65
CA LYS A 67 -7.27 1.23 3.42
C LYS A 67 -6.17 1.18 4.48
N GLU A 68 -5.03 0.64 4.06
CA GLU A 68 -3.79 0.50 4.83
C GLU A 68 -3.65 1.66 5.80
N SER A 69 -3.87 1.37 7.08
CA SER A 69 -3.55 2.34 8.10
C SER A 69 -2.04 2.58 7.98
N ASP A 70 -1.63 3.84 7.97
CA ASP A 70 -0.23 4.28 7.85
C ASP A 70 0.62 3.91 9.09
N THR A 71 0.19 2.88 9.83
CA THR A 71 0.79 2.34 11.04
C THR A 71 1.90 1.33 10.74
N GLY A 72 2.20 1.07 9.47
CA GLY A 72 3.25 0.13 9.04
C GLY A 72 3.01 -1.32 9.46
N LEU A 73 1.76 -1.66 9.79
CA LEU A 73 1.35 -3.01 10.17
C LEU A 73 0.79 -3.71 8.92
N ALA A 74 1.14 -4.98 8.74
CA ALA A 74 0.53 -5.81 7.70
C ALA A 74 -0.99 -5.90 7.93
N PRO A 75 -1.80 -5.99 6.86
CA PRO A 75 -3.25 -6.16 7.00
C PRO A 75 -3.55 -7.42 7.83
N PRO A 76 -4.55 -7.38 8.74
CA PRO A 76 -4.85 -8.51 9.64
C PRO A 76 -5.13 -9.84 8.93
N ALA A 77 -5.60 -9.79 7.67
CA ALA A 77 -5.84 -10.98 6.86
C ALA A 77 -4.56 -11.75 6.49
N LEU A 78 -3.40 -11.10 6.56
CA LEU A 78 -2.09 -11.72 6.30
C LEU A 78 -1.40 -12.21 7.59
N TRP A 79 -2.01 -12.04 8.77
CA TRP A 79 -1.38 -12.46 10.02
C TRP A 79 -1.44 -13.97 10.18
N ASP A 80 -0.29 -14.58 10.45
CA ASP A 80 -0.17 -16.00 10.76
C ASP A 80 -0.21 -16.21 12.29
N LEU A 81 -1.42 -16.10 12.86
CA LEU A 81 -1.68 -16.25 14.29
C LEU A 81 -1.04 -17.49 14.96
N PRO A 82 -1.06 -18.70 14.35
CA PRO A 82 -0.41 -19.86 14.98
C PRO A 82 1.12 -19.74 15.01
N ALA A 83 1.75 -19.20 13.95
CA ALA A 83 3.19 -18.93 13.97
C ALA A 83 3.54 -17.85 15.00
N ASP A 84 2.78 -16.75 15.04
CA ASP A 84 2.99 -15.67 16.01
C ASP A 84 2.87 -16.16 17.45
N LYS A 85 1.91 -17.04 17.73
CA LYS A 85 1.74 -17.66 19.04
C LYS A 85 2.91 -18.56 19.41
N GLN A 86 3.46 -19.30 18.45
CA GLN A 86 4.63 -20.15 18.69
C GLN A 86 5.88 -19.33 18.99
N THR A 87 6.09 -18.22 18.27
CA THR A 87 7.17 -17.28 18.55
C THR A 87 7.04 -16.69 19.97
N LEU A 88 5.84 -16.25 20.36
CA LEU A 88 5.62 -15.65 21.68
C LEU A 88 5.77 -16.65 22.85
N GLN A 89 5.58 -17.95 22.59
CA GLN A 89 5.76 -19.01 23.59
C GLN A 89 7.21 -19.48 23.71
N ASN A 90 7.93 -19.56 22.58
CA ASN A 90 9.31 -20.06 22.56
C ASN A 90 10.33 -18.98 22.86
N GLU A 91 10.08 -17.73 22.44
CA GLU A 91 11.00 -16.62 22.59
C GLU A 91 10.53 -15.70 23.71
N GLN A 92 11.24 -15.74 24.84
CA GLN A 92 11.05 -14.74 25.90
C GLN A 92 11.59 -13.38 25.46
N PRO A 93 11.06 -12.26 25.98
CA PRO A 93 11.53 -10.92 25.62
C PRO A 93 12.96 -10.68 26.12
N LEU A 94 13.93 -10.87 25.24
CA LEU A 94 15.35 -10.71 25.54
C LEU A 94 15.73 -9.23 25.63
N GLN A 95 16.72 -8.94 26.47
CA GLN A 95 17.28 -7.61 26.62
C GLN A 95 18.49 -7.43 25.70
N VAL A 96 18.54 -6.29 25.03
CA VAL A 96 19.65 -5.94 24.14
C VAL A 96 20.84 -5.44 24.96
N ALA A 97 22.00 -6.07 24.77
CA ALA A 97 23.27 -5.65 25.36
C ALA A 97 24.39 -5.58 24.30
N ARG A 98 25.53 -5.02 24.67
CA ARG A 98 26.77 -5.08 23.86
C ARG A 98 27.85 -5.84 24.59
N CYS A 99 28.48 -6.82 23.92
CA CYS A 99 29.70 -7.44 24.41
C CYS A 99 30.83 -6.42 24.36
N THR A 100 31.55 -6.25 25.46
CA THR A 100 32.66 -5.29 25.55
C THR A 100 34.01 -5.97 25.59
N LYS A 101 34.12 -7.07 26.34
CA LYS A 101 35.36 -7.80 26.49
C LYS A 101 35.12 -9.29 26.70
N ILE A 102 35.96 -10.11 26.09
CA ILE A 102 35.99 -11.56 26.32
C ILE A 102 37.06 -11.87 27.37
N ILE A 103 36.72 -12.65 28.38
CA ILE A 103 37.65 -13.15 29.40
C ILE A 103 37.88 -14.63 29.13
N THR A 104 38.99 -14.95 28.49
CA THR A 104 39.47 -16.33 28.38
C THR A 104 40.23 -16.66 29.65
N THR A 105 39.63 -17.44 30.54
CA THR A 105 40.34 -18.09 31.64
C THR A 105 40.97 -19.39 31.14
N ASP A 106 42.01 -19.90 31.80
CA ASP A 106 42.61 -21.21 31.49
C ASP A 106 41.69 -22.42 31.78
N SER A 107 40.40 -22.15 32.03
CA SER A 107 39.32 -23.12 32.26
C SER A 107 38.39 -23.12 31.04
N ASP A 108 37.84 -24.28 30.69
CA ASP A 108 37.11 -24.56 29.43
C ASP A 108 35.92 -23.63 29.09
N ASP A 109 35.45 -22.81 30.02
CA ASP A 109 34.29 -21.93 29.84
C ASP A 109 34.69 -20.43 29.79
N PRO A 110 34.67 -19.78 28.62
CA PRO A 110 34.96 -18.34 28.51
C PRO A 110 33.84 -17.50 29.14
N LYS A 111 34.24 -16.46 29.91
CA LYS A 111 33.31 -15.50 30.51
C LYS A 111 33.28 -14.21 29.72
N TYR A 112 32.12 -13.55 29.65
CA TYR A 112 31.93 -12.37 28.81
C TYR A 112 31.51 -11.16 29.64
N ILE A 113 32.10 -9.99 29.36
CA ILE A 113 31.64 -8.72 29.94
C ILE A 113 30.68 -8.04 28.97
N ILE A 114 29.44 -7.88 29.37
CA ILE A 114 28.41 -7.16 28.62
C ILE A 114 28.12 -5.80 29.25
N ASN A 115 27.73 -4.84 28.44
CA ASN A 115 27.23 -3.54 28.88
C ASN A 115 25.75 -3.40 28.51
N VAL A 116 24.90 -3.22 29.53
CA VAL A 116 23.46 -2.99 29.38
C VAL A 116 23.16 -1.50 29.59
N LYS A 117 22.58 -0.84 28.58
CA LYS A 117 22.49 0.63 28.47
C LYS A 117 21.90 1.35 29.69
N GLN A 118 21.01 0.71 30.45
CA GLN A 118 20.30 1.32 31.59
C GLN A 118 20.80 0.86 32.97
N PHE A 119 21.59 -0.22 33.03
CA PHE A 119 21.84 -0.91 34.31
C PHE A 119 23.33 -0.83 34.68
N ALA A 120 24.22 -1.60 34.06
CA ALA A 120 25.67 -1.53 34.26
C ALA A 120 26.40 -2.53 33.33
N LYS A 121 27.68 -2.77 33.64
CA LYS A 121 28.45 -3.89 33.10
C LYS A 121 28.24 -5.15 33.95
N PHE A 122 28.04 -6.29 33.30
CA PHE A 122 27.88 -7.59 33.95
C PHE A 122 28.84 -8.61 33.37
N VAL A 123 29.26 -9.58 34.20
CA VAL A 123 29.99 -10.77 33.76
C VAL A 123 28.96 -11.88 33.56
N VAL A 124 28.94 -12.47 32.38
CA VAL A 124 27.91 -13.39 31.91
C VAL A 124 28.57 -14.63 31.32
N ASP A 125 27.97 -15.78 31.63
CA ASP A 125 28.31 -17.06 31.02
C ASP A 125 27.49 -17.28 29.73
N LEU A 126 28.05 -18.06 28.80
CA LEU A 126 27.39 -18.38 27.53
C LEU A 126 26.25 -19.38 27.75
N ALA A 127 25.17 -19.29 26.97
CA ALA A 127 24.14 -20.33 26.94
C ALA A 127 24.50 -21.45 25.94
N ASP A 128 23.98 -22.65 26.19
CA ASP A 128 24.24 -23.86 25.37
C ASP A 128 23.78 -23.72 23.90
N SER A 129 22.97 -22.71 23.59
CA SER A 129 22.48 -22.42 22.24
C SER A 129 23.49 -21.72 21.34
N VAL A 130 24.59 -21.20 21.88
CA VAL A 130 25.55 -20.37 21.14
C VAL A 130 26.96 -20.92 21.28
N ALA A 131 27.68 -21.02 20.16
CA ALA A 131 29.08 -21.39 20.19
C ALA A 131 29.97 -20.20 20.59
N PRO A 132 31.05 -20.43 21.35
CA PRO A 132 31.97 -19.36 21.76
C PRO A 132 32.70 -18.72 20.56
N THR A 133 32.74 -19.39 19.41
CA THR A 133 33.30 -18.88 18.14
C THR A 133 32.49 -17.75 17.53
N ASP A 134 31.18 -17.72 17.79
CA ASP A 134 30.27 -16.78 17.14
C ASP A 134 30.25 -15.42 17.85
N ILE A 135 31.09 -15.24 18.87
CA ILE A 135 31.05 -14.09 19.77
C ILE A 135 32.30 -13.23 19.65
N GLU A 136 32.10 -12.00 19.18
CA GLU A 136 33.15 -10.99 19.10
C GLU A 136 32.92 -9.79 20.03
N GLU A 137 34.01 -9.09 20.36
CA GLU A 137 33.96 -7.83 21.10
C GLU A 137 33.27 -6.73 20.28
N GLY A 138 32.39 -5.97 20.92
CA GLY A 138 31.59 -4.94 20.24
C GLY A 138 30.28 -5.45 19.65
N MET A 139 30.06 -6.77 19.59
CA MET A 139 28.85 -7.33 19.00
C MET A 139 27.60 -7.09 19.87
N ARG A 140 26.46 -6.89 19.20
CA ARG A 140 25.14 -6.73 19.84
C ARG A 140 24.54 -8.11 20.11
N VAL A 141 24.15 -8.32 21.36
CA VAL A 141 23.80 -9.64 21.87
C VAL A 141 22.54 -9.59 22.70
N GLU A 142 21.82 -10.70 22.72
CA GLU A 142 20.57 -10.83 23.46
C GLU A 142 20.83 -11.56 24.78
N VAL A 143 20.36 -10.96 25.87
CA VAL A 143 20.63 -11.39 27.24
C VAL A 143 19.30 -11.56 27.96
N ASP A 144 19.15 -12.64 28.71
CA ASP A 144 17.97 -12.88 29.52
C ASP A 144 17.86 -11.86 30.68
N ARG A 145 16.64 -11.40 30.99
CA ARG A 145 16.36 -10.46 32.08
C ARG A 145 16.61 -11.07 33.47
N ASN A 146 16.38 -12.37 33.63
CA ASN A 146 16.38 -13.00 34.95
C ASN A 146 17.72 -13.68 35.26
N LYS A 147 18.29 -14.40 34.29
CA LYS A 147 19.48 -15.22 34.50
C LYS A 147 20.75 -14.60 33.91
N TYR A 148 20.63 -13.50 33.17
CA TYR A 148 21.72 -12.85 32.43
C TYR A 148 22.60 -13.86 31.69
N GLN A 149 22.00 -14.88 31.07
CA GLN A 149 22.70 -15.77 30.14
C GLN A 149 22.60 -15.17 28.74
N LYS A 150 23.64 -15.39 27.93
CA LYS A 150 23.71 -14.90 26.56
C LYS A 150 23.10 -15.93 25.61
N ASN A 151 21.98 -15.60 24.99
CA ASN A 151 21.13 -16.58 24.29
C ASN A 151 21.32 -16.59 22.77
N SER A 152 21.67 -15.46 22.17
CA SER A 152 21.82 -15.32 20.71
C SER A 152 22.67 -14.09 20.34
N HIS A 153 23.17 -14.07 19.10
CA HIS A 153 23.76 -12.90 18.48
C HIS A 153 22.72 -12.28 17.54
N THR A 154 22.49 -10.97 17.64
CA THR A 154 21.69 -10.29 16.62
C THR A 154 22.60 -10.03 15.43
N SER A 155 22.27 -10.58 14.26
CA SER A 155 22.96 -10.23 13.02
C SER A 155 23.00 -8.70 12.91
N ALA A 156 24.21 -8.17 12.68
CA ALA A 156 24.49 -6.75 12.63
C ALA A 156 23.48 -6.10 11.68
N THR A 157 22.47 -5.45 12.25
CA THR A 157 21.46 -4.74 11.49
C THR A 157 22.19 -3.55 10.94
N LYS A 158 22.62 -3.67 9.67
CA LYS A 158 23.12 -2.60 8.82
C LYS A 158 22.34 -1.34 9.17
N ASP A 159 23.07 -0.31 9.62
CA ASP A 159 22.50 0.91 10.20
C ASP A 159 21.24 1.34 9.45
N ARG A 160 20.09 1.24 10.12
CA ARG A 160 18.78 1.66 9.62
C ARG A 160 18.75 3.15 9.24
N SER A 161 19.82 3.91 9.49
CA SER A 161 20.00 5.28 9.03
C SER A 161 20.30 5.40 7.53
N GLN A 162 20.84 4.38 6.84
CA GLN A 162 21.07 4.48 5.38
C GLN A 162 19.81 4.25 4.54
N CYS A 163 18.76 3.65 5.10
CA CYS A 163 17.52 3.37 4.37
C CYS A 163 16.57 4.58 4.28
N TYR A 164 16.85 5.66 5.01
CA TYR A 164 16.02 6.86 5.01
C TYR A 164 16.45 7.91 3.97
N ASP A 165 17.70 7.87 3.51
CA ASP A 165 18.20 8.87 2.53
C ASP A 165 17.81 8.52 1.08
N ASP A 166 17.67 7.24 0.74
CA ASP A 166 17.29 6.80 -0.63
C ASP A 166 15.81 7.04 -0.97
N ALA A 167 14.97 7.40 0.01
CA ALA A 167 13.55 7.67 -0.20
C ALA A 167 13.23 9.18 -0.41
N SER A 168 14.21 10.09 -0.22
CA SER A 168 14.00 11.54 -0.40
C SER A 168 14.55 12.09 -1.73
N GLY A 169 15.13 11.25 -2.57
CA GLY A 169 15.59 11.63 -3.91
C GLY A 169 14.48 11.58 -4.97
N ARG A 170 13.59 12.58 -4.97
CA ARG A 170 12.89 13.04 -6.16
C ARG A 170 13.09 14.53 -6.32
#